data_AF-A0A6V7JV82-F1
#
_entry.id   AF-A0A6V7JV82-F1
#
_cell.length_a   1.000
_cell.length_b   1.000
_cell.length_c   1.000
_cell.angle_alpha   90.00
_cell.angle_beta   90.00
_cell.angle_gamma   90.00
#
_symmetry.space_group_name_H-M   'P 1'
#
loop_
_entity.id
_entity.type
_entity.pdbx_description
1 polymer ?
#
loop_
_entity_poly.entity_id
_entity_poly.type
_entity_poly.pdbx_seq_one_letter_code
_entity_poly.pdbx_strand_id
1 'polypeptide(L)' 'QMAPVGHLSLRELLPDTDGYMTYEGSTTHPGCWETAVWLILNKPIYISAQE' A
#
# COMPACT_ATOMS: atom_id res chain seq x y z
N GLN A 1 20.36 -8.99 -11.10
CA GLN A 1 21.01 -7.70 -11.43
C GLN A 1 20.15 -6.61 -10.81
N MET A 2 20.71 -5.71 -9.99
CA MET A 2 19.92 -4.63 -9.38
C MET A 2 19.85 -3.47 -10.37
N ALA A 3 18.65 -3.15 -10.83
CA ALA A 3 18.39 -1.93 -11.58
C ALA A 3 18.10 -0.80 -10.58
N PRO A 4 18.70 0.39 -10.75
CA PRO A 4 18.35 1.55 -9.94
C PRO A 4 16.93 2.02 -10.28
N VAL A 5 16.13 2.33 -9.26
CA VAL A 5 14.83 2.98 -9.46
C VAL A 5 15.07 4.45 -9.74
N GLY A 6 14.77 4.89 -10.97
CA GLY A 6 14.93 6.30 -11.36
C GLY A 6 13.76 7.16 -10.90
N HIS A 7 12.58 6.92 -11.48
CA HIS A 7 11.35 7.63 -11.14
C HIS A 7 10.18 6.65 -11.07
N LEU A 8 9.43 6.68 -9.97
CA LEU A 8 8.23 5.87 -9.73
C LEU A 8 7.17 6.74 -9.06
N SER A 9 6.06 6.97 -9.74
CA SER A 9 4.91 7.68 -9.19
C SER A 9 4.08 6.73 -8.34
N LEU A 10 4.08 6.90 -7.02
CA LEU A 10 3.25 6.07 -6.13
C LEU A 10 1.75 6.34 -6.30
N ARG A 11 1.38 7.54 -6.75
CA ARG A 11 -0.02 7.91 -6.99
C ARG A 11 -0.63 7.06 -8.11
N GLU A 12 0.16 6.71 -9.11
CA GLU A 12 -0.26 5.85 -10.22
C GLU A 12 -0.48 4.39 -9.79
N LEU A 13 0.01 4.00 -8.61
CA LEU A 13 -0.26 2.69 -7.99
C LEU A 13 -1.49 2.70 -7.09
N LEU A 14 -2.17 3.85 -6.93
CA LEU A 14 -3.40 3.92 -6.13
C LEU A 14 -4.63 3.71 -7.02
N PRO A 15 -5.69 3.07 -6.49
CA PRO A 15 -6.98 2.98 -7.17
C PRO A 15 -7.65 4.37 -7.27
N ASP A 16 -8.49 4.56 -8.29
CA ASP A 16 -9.30 5.77 -8.46
C ASP A 16 -10.49 5.77 -7.49
N THR A 17 -10.22 6.13 -6.23
CA THR A 17 -11.20 6.27 -5.16
C THR A 17 -10.71 7.22 -4.07
N ASP A 18 -11.64 7.98 -3.50
CA ASP A 18 -11.43 8.73 -2.26
C ASP A 18 -11.95 7.97 -1.03
N GLY A 19 -12.60 6.82 -1.23
CA GLY A 19 -13.18 6.01 -0.17
C GLY A 19 -12.15 5.13 0.53
N TYR A 20 -12.10 5.21 1.86
CA TYR A 20 -11.25 4.36 2.68
C TYR A 20 -11.91 4.02 4.03
N MET A 21 -11.42 2.95 4.65
CA MET A 21 -11.66 2.60 6.04
C MET A 21 -10.39 2.91 6.85
N THR A 22 -10.53 3.32 8.11
CA THR A 22 -9.39 3.68 8.97
C THR A 22 -9.50 3.08 10.36
N TYR A 23 -8.37 2.64 10.93
CA TYR A 23 -8.30 2.15 12.31
C TYR A 23 -6.87 2.24 12.87
N GLU A 24 -6.76 2.32 14.20
CA GLU A 24 -5.49 2.20 14.92
C GLU A 24 -5.10 0.72 15.06
N GLY A 25 -3.84 0.39 14.79
CA GLY A 25 -3.35 -0.97 14.83
C GLY A 25 -1.84 -1.08 14.93
N SER A 26 -1.31 -2.25 14.58
CA SER A 26 0.11 -2.57 14.68
C SER A 26 0.78 -2.82 13.33
N THR A 27 2.11 -2.85 13.34
CA THR A 27 2.90 -3.36 12.21
C THR A 27 2.71 -4.87 12.06
N THR A 28 2.59 -5.37 10.82
CA THR A 28 2.31 -6.79 10.54
C THR A 28 3.54 -7.69 10.48
N HIS A 29 4.72 -7.15 10.77
CA HIS A 29 5.99 -7.86 10.85
C HIS A 29 6.51 -7.85 12.31
N PRO A 30 7.32 -8.84 12.75
CA PRO A 30 7.85 -8.91 14.10
C PRO A 30 8.36 -7.57 14.66
N GLY A 31 8.01 -7.33 15.93
CA GLY A 31 8.04 -6.01 16.57
C GLY A 31 6.62 -5.56 16.91
N CYS A 32 5.66 -5.77 16.00
CA CYS A 32 4.21 -5.63 16.24
C CYS A 32 3.78 -4.35 16.98
N TRP A 33 4.48 -3.23 16.76
CA TRP A 33 4.26 -2.00 17.51
C TRP A 33 2.90 -1.38 17.19
N GLU A 34 2.09 -1.12 18.21
CA GLU A 34 0.76 -0.50 18.12
C GLU A 34 0.88 1.02 17.89
N THR A 35 1.42 1.39 16.73
CA THR A 35 1.71 2.79 16.36
C THR A 35 1.20 3.14 14.97
N ALA A 36 0.52 2.21 14.29
CA ALA A 36 0.03 2.40 12.93
C ALA A 36 -1.41 2.93 12.94
N VAL A 37 -1.69 3.92 12.10
CA VAL A 37 -3.06 4.25 11.68
C VAL A 37 -3.20 3.79 10.24
N TRP A 38 -4.02 2.77 10.01
CA TRP A 38 -4.18 2.14 8.70
C TRP A 38 -5.21 2.89 7.86
N LEU A 39 -4.88 3.15 6.59
CA LEU A 39 -5.80 3.66 5.57
C LEU A 39 -6.04 2.55 4.55
N ILE A 40 -7.17 1.85 4.66
CA ILE A 40 -7.53 0.76 3.75
C ILE A 40 -8.43 1.31 2.65
N LEU A 41 -7.92 1.40 1.43
CA LEU A 41 -8.69 1.85 0.26
C LEU A 41 -9.77 0.83 -0.10
N ASN A 42 -10.97 1.31 -0.39
CA ASN A 42 -12.15 0.45 -0.61
C ASN A 42 -12.29 -0.09 -2.04
N LYS A 43 -11.28 0.14 -2.90
CA LYS A 43 -11.17 -0.43 -4.24
C LYS A 43 -9.80 -1.08 -4.42
N PRO A 44 -9.71 -2.25 -5.07
CA PRO A 44 -8.42 -2.87 -5.37
C PRO A 44 -7.74 -2.23 -6.60
N ILE A 45 -6.44 -2.49 -6.74
CA ILE A 45 -5.74 -2.45 -8.03
C ILE A 45 -5.52 -3.88 -8.52
N TYR A 46 -5.45 -4.07 -9.83
CA TYR A 46 -5.25 -5.38 -10.44
C TYR A 46 -3.80 -5.54 -10.90
N ILE A 47 -3.25 -6.73 -10.69
CA ILE A 47 -1.90 -7.11 -11.13
C ILE A 47 -2.06 -8.36 -12.01
N SER A 48 -1.35 -8.41 -13.13
CA SER A 48 -1.37 -9.57 -14.02
C SER A 48 -0.54 -10.72 -13.42
N ALA A 49 -0.79 -11.97 -13.83
CA ALA A 49 0.00 -13.11 -13.36
C ALA A 49 1.45 -13.15 -13.91
N GLN A 50 1.76 -12.32 -14.91
CA GLN A 50 3.08 -12.25 -15.55
C GLN A 50 3.99 -11.16 -14.97
N GLU A 51 3.49 -10.38 -14.00
CA GLU A 51 4.31 -9.47 -13.19
C GLU A 51 5.11 -10.20 -12.12
#